data_AF-A0A7Y4TX66-F1
#
_entry.id   AF-A0A7Y4TX66-F1
#
_cell.length_a   1.000
_cell.length_b   1.000
_cell.length_c   1.000
_cell.angle_alpha   90.00
_cell.angle_beta   90.00
_cell.angle_gamma   90.00
#
_symmetry.space_group_name_H-M   'P 1'
#
loop_
_entity.id
_entity.type
_entity.pdbx_description
1 polymer ?
#
loop_
_entity_poly.entity_id
_entity_poly.type
_entity_poly.pdbx_seq_one_letter_code
_entity_poly.pdbx_strand_id
1 'polypeptide(L)'
;MADNTSTPITPSAFFTDKVAPQFRRRIDEMQRQITTLQQQIQDRLNAQGTVRMVVEGDGGGTWYLNTKNGEMTVTTEPTYPPVMTVYQSRAYFDWSAAMATESGLFGPSSRNNQS
;
A
#
# COMPACT_ATOMS: atom_id res chain seq x y z
N MET A 1 -35.68 -4.15 41.26
CA MET A 1 -35.88 -3.91 39.82
C MET A 1 -35.65 -2.42 39.63
N ALA A 2 -34.53 -2.03 39.02
CA ALA A 2 -34.19 -0.62 38.85
C ALA A 2 -34.68 -0.14 37.48
N ASP A 3 -35.55 0.87 37.50
CA ASP A 3 -36.07 1.57 36.34
C ASP A 3 -34.92 2.15 35.51
N ASN A 4 -34.76 1.67 34.29
CA ASN A 4 -33.92 2.28 33.27
C ASN A 4 -34.80 3.27 32.48
N THR A 5 -35.09 4.42 33.06
CA THR A 5 -35.81 5.51 32.39
C THR A 5 -34.88 6.21 31.39
N SER A 6 -34.73 5.60 30.22
CA SER A 6 -34.05 6.20 29.07
C SER A 6 -34.87 7.41 28.60
N THR A 7 -34.40 8.62 28.89
CA THR A 7 -35.05 9.87 28.46
C THR A 7 -35.13 9.88 26.93
N PRO A 8 -36.30 10.17 26.31
CA PRO A 8 -36.42 10.22 24.86
C PRO A 8 -35.47 11.28 24.29
N ILE A 9 -34.46 10.84 23.52
CA ILE A 9 -33.56 11.76 22.84
C ILE A 9 -34.36 12.50 21.78
N THR A 10 -34.47 13.83 21.92
CA THR A 10 -35.09 14.64 20.88
C THR A 10 -34.22 14.65 19.62
N PRO A 11 -34.79 14.79 18.42
CA PRO A 11 -34.01 14.87 17.19
C PRO A 11 -32.90 15.95 17.27
N SER A 12 -33.20 17.11 17.85
CA SER A 12 -32.21 18.17 18.02
C SER A 12 -31.05 17.76 18.94
N ALA A 13 -31.32 17.09 20.05
CA ALA A 13 -30.26 16.61 20.95
C ALA A 13 -29.40 15.55 20.25
N PHE A 14 -30.01 14.65 19.47
CA PHE A 14 -29.26 13.66 18.68
C PHE A 14 -28.28 14.32 17.70
N PHE A 15 -28.73 15.30 16.91
CA PHE A 15 -27.87 15.96 15.93
C PHE A 15 -26.74 16.76 16.58
N THR A 16 -27.04 17.52 17.64
CA THR A 16 -26.05 18.36 18.31
C THR A 16 -25.05 17.54 19.12
N ASP A 17 -25.49 16.51 19.83
CA ASP A 17 -24.65 15.81 20.80
C ASP A 17 -23.96 14.58 20.21
N LYS A 18 -24.45 14.04 19.09
CA LYS A 18 -23.90 12.83 18.45
C LYS A 18 -23.33 13.12 17.07
N VAL A 19 -24.16 13.63 16.15
CA VAL A 19 -23.77 13.73 14.73
C VAL A 19 -22.68 14.78 14.52
N ALA A 20 -22.86 16.00 15.01
CA ALA A 20 -21.85 17.05 14.82
C ALA A 20 -20.47 16.68 15.45
N PRO A 21 -20.39 16.13 16.68
CA PRO A 21 -19.13 15.65 17.23
C PRO A 21 -18.51 14.47 16.46
N GLN A 22 -19.31 13.50 16.02
CA GLN A 22 -18.82 12.38 15.21
C GLN A 22 -18.23 12.85 13.88
N PHE A 23 -18.89 13.81 13.22
CA PHE A 23 -18.40 14.39 11.99
C PHE A 23 -17.04 15.06 12.19
N ARG A 24 -16.90 15.90 13.23
CA ARG A 24 -15.62 16.55 13.57
C ARG A 24 -14.50 15.53 13.82
N ARG A 25 -14.78 14.50 14.63
CA ARG A 25 -13.82 13.41 14.88
C ARG A 25 -13.38 12.73 13.59
N ARG A 26 -14.31 12.49 12.66
CA ARG A 26 -13.99 11.89 11.37
C ARG A 26 -13.08 12.79 10.52
N ILE A 27 -13.31 14.10 10.52
CA ILE A 27 -12.40 15.05 9.87
C ILE A 27 -11.00 14.98 10.48
N ASP A 28 -10.89 14.99 11.82
CA ASP A 28 -9.60 14.93 12.52
C ASP A 28 -8.85 13.62 12.21
N GLU A 29 -9.56 12.49 12.18
CA GLU A 29 -9.01 11.19 11.79
C GLU A 29 -8.50 11.20 10.34
N MET A 30 -9.28 11.74 9.40
CA MET A 30 -8.87 11.84 8.00
C MET A 30 -7.64 12.75 7.82
N GLN A 31 -7.56 13.86 8.56
CA GLN A 31 -6.39 14.73 8.55
C GLN A 31 -5.13 13.99 9.02
N ARG A 32 -5.22 13.21 10.11
CA ARG A 32 -4.10 12.38 10.59
C ARG A 32 -3.69 11.32 9.56
N GLN A 33 -4.67 10.73 8.86
CA GLN A 33 -4.39 9.79 7.78
C GLN A 33 -3.65 10.46 6.63
N ILE A 34 -4.05 11.66 6.21
CA ILE A 34 -3.35 12.44 5.18
C ILE A 34 -1.90 12.67 5.59
N THR A 35 -1.65 13.13 6.82
CA THR A 35 -0.28 13.36 7.30
C THR A 35 0.54 12.07 7.28
N THR A 36 -0.03 10.96 7.73
CA THR A 36 0.64 9.65 7.70
C THR A 36 0.97 9.22 6.27
N LEU A 37 0.03 9.37 5.34
CA LEU A 37 0.23 9.01 3.94
C LEU A 37 1.28 9.88 3.26
N GLN A 38 1.28 11.19 3.55
CA GLN A 38 2.31 12.11 3.06
C GLN A 38 3.71 11.69 3.52
N GLN A 39 3.85 11.32 4.80
CA GLN A 39 5.12 10.82 5.32
C GLN A 39 5.56 9.54 4.59
N GLN A 40 4.64 8.59 4.40
CA GLN A 40 4.96 7.35 3.69
C GLN A 40 5.37 7.58 2.23
N ILE A 41 4.75 8.53 1.54
CA ILE A 41 5.17 8.92 0.18
C ILE A 41 6.58 9.51 0.24
N GLN A 42 6.83 10.42 1.18
CA GLN A 42 8.14 11.05 1.31
C GLN A 42 9.25 10.03 1.62
N ASP A 43 8.97 9.06 2.48
CA ASP A 43 9.90 7.97 2.79
C ASP A 43 10.22 7.14 1.55
N ARG A 44 9.20 6.82 0.72
CA ARG A 44 9.39 6.10 -0.55
C ARG A 44 10.14 6.91 -1.60
N LEU A 45 9.92 8.22 -1.66
CA LEU A 45 10.66 9.12 -2.55
C LEU A 45 12.14 9.23 -2.13
N ASN A 46 12.40 9.25 -0.82
CA ASN A 46 13.75 9.34 -0.26
C ASN A 46 14.51 8.01 -0.29
N ALA A 47 13.79 6.88 -0.36
CA ALA A 47 14.38 5.56 -0.43
C ALA A 47 15.28 5.42 -1.66
N GLN A 48 16.51 4.96 -1.40
CA GLN A 48 17.52 4.70 -2.41
C GLN A 48 18.23 3.39 -2.09
N GLY A 49 18.37 2.51 -3.07
CA GLY A 49 19.08 1.26 -2.89
C GLY A 49 18.84 0.27 -4.01
N THR A 50 19.58 -0.83 -3.95
CA THR A 50 19.48 -1.91 -4.91
C THR A 50 19.16 -3.21 -4.18
N VAL A 51 18.15 -3.95 -4.65
CA VAL A 51 17.89 -5.32 -4.24
C VAL A 51 18.37 -6.25 -5.34
N ARG A 52 19.18 -7.26 -4.99
CA ARG A 52 19.57 -8.31 -5.93
C ARG A 52 18.55 -9.45 -5.86
N MET A 53 17.92 -9.77 -6.98
CA MET A 53 17.02 -10.91 -7.14
C MET A 53 17.73 -12.01 -7.90
N VAL A 54 17.76 -13.22 -7.35
CA VAL A 54 18.34 -14.40 -7.99
C VAL A 54 17.25 -15.45 -8.15
N VAL A 55 16.92 -15.79 -9.39
CA VAL A 55 16.05 -16.92 -9.72
C VAL A 55 16.94 -18.10 -10.07
N GLU A 56 16.89 -19.15 -9.27
CA GLU A 56 17.71 -20.35 -9.43
C GLU A 56 17.01 -21.41 -10.28
N GLY A 57 17.80 -22.14 -11.08
CA GLY A 57 17.31 -23.19 -11.98
C GLY A 57 17.36 -22.80 -13.45
N ASP A 58 16.88 -23.69 -14.30
CA ASP A 58 16.93 -23.49 -15.75
C ASP A 58 16.06 -22.30 -16.19
N GLY A 59 16.59 -21.49 -17.11
CA GLY A 59 16.04 -20.19 -17.48
C GLY A 59 15.98 -19.17 -16.34
N GLY A 60 16.65 -19.42 -15.22
CA GLY A 60 16.86 -18.48 -14.13
C GLY A 60 17.88 -17.39 -14.46
N GLY A 61 18.12 -16.49 -13.52
CA GLY A 61 18.98 -15.34 -13.74
C GLY A 61 19.15 -14.46 -12.51
N THR A 62 19.97 -13.40 -12.66
CA THR A 62 20.12 -12.36 -11.65
C THR A 62 19.63 -11.04 -12.21
N TRP A 63 18.78 -10.35 -11.45
CA TRP A 63 18.30 -9.00 -11.74
C TRP A 63 18.55 -8.09 -10.54
N TYR A 64 18.65 -6.80 -10.81
CA TYR A 64 18.83 -5.76 -9.81
C TYR A 64 17.63 -4.81 -9.86
N LEU A 65 16.90 -4.73 -8.76
CA LEU A 65 15.79 -3.82 -8.57
C LEU A 65 16.38 -2.57 -7.91
N ASN A 66 16.58 -1.53 -8.71
CA ASN A 66 17.15 -0.27 -8.25
C ASN A 66 16.03 0.71 -7.95
N THR A 67 16.00 1.21 -6.73
CA THR A 67 15.04 2.22 -6.30
C THR A 67 15.73 3.55 -6.10
N LYS A 68 15.17 4.62 -6.67
CA LYS A 68 15.62 6.00 -6.46
C LYS A 68 14.49 6.96 -6.80
N ASN A 69 14.30 8.01 -5.99
CA ASN A 69 13.33 9.07 -6.24
C ASN A 69 11.88 8.56 -6.47
N GLY A 70 11.51 7.48 -5.78
CA GLY A 70 10.21 6.82 -5.94
C GLY A 70 10.03 6.00 -7.22
N GLU A 71 11.07 5.88 -8.04
CA GLU A 71 11.08 5.02 -9.22
C GLU A 71 11.81 3.71 -8.91
N MET A 72 11.31 2.61 -9.45
CA MET A 72 11.98 1.31 -9.44
C MET A 72 12.33 0.91 -10.87
N THR A 73 13.61 0.71 -11.15
CA THR A 73 14.10 0.21 -12.44
C THR A 73 14.72 -1.17 -12.26
N VAL A 74 14.48 -2.06 -13.22
CA VAL A 74 15.03 -3.41 -13.22
C VAL A 74 16.13 -3.49 -14.27
N THR A 75 17.33 -3.85 -13.85
CA THR A 75 18.51 -3.94 -14.71
C THR A 75 19.30 -5.22 -14.43
N THR A 76 20.30 -5.49 -15.26
CA THR A 76 21.27 -6.59 -15.05
C THR A 76 22.52 -6.16 -14.28
N GLU A 77 22.62 -4.88 -13.91
CA GLU A 77 23.73 -4.32 -13.13
C GLU A 77 23.22 -3.45 -11.97
N PRO A 78 23.85 -3.48 -10.78
CA PRO A 78 23.42 -2.70 -9.63
C PRO A 78 23.81 -1.22 -9.76
N THR A 79 22.88 -0.32 -9.42
CA THR A 79 23.18 1.12 -9.30
C THR A 79 23.87 1.46 -7.97
N TYR A 80 23.57 0.72 -6.91
CA TYR A 80 24.17 0.83 -5.57
C TYR A 80 24.57 -0.57 -5.07
N PRO A 81 25.49 -0.69 -4.09
CA PRO A 81 25.73 -1.97 -3.42
C PRO A 81 24.41 -2.60 -2.95
N PRO A 82 24.13 -3.87 -3.30
CA PRO A 82 22.87 -4.48 -2.91
C PRO A 82 22.68 -4.49 -1.40
N VAL A 83 21.56 -3.93 -0.93
CA VAL A 83 21.22 -3.90 0.50
C VAL A 83 20.73 -5.25 1.01
N MET A 84 20.23 -6.08 0.09
CA MET A 84 19.88 -7.47 0.32
C MET A 84 19.93 -8.27 -0.99
N THR A 85 20.06 -9.59 -0.85
CA THR A 85 19.89 -10.54 -1.95
C THR A 85 18.75 -11.48 -1.62
N VAL A 86 17.82 -11.65 -2.55
CA VAL A 86 16.68 -12.56 -2.46
C VAL A 86 16.91 -13.70 -3.43
N TYR A 87 16.87 -14.93 -2.91
CA TYR A 87 16.96 -16.15 -3.69
C TYR A 87 15.59 -16.79 -3.80
N GLN A 88 15.20 -17.18 -5.01
CA GLN A 88 13.95 -17.89 -5.27
C GLN A 88 14.18 -19.01 -6.28
N SER A 89 13.51 -20.14 -6.10
CA SER A 89 13.57 -21.22 -7.09
C SER A 89 12.73 -20.88 -8.32
N ARG A 90 13.06 -21.48 -9.46
CA ARG A 90 12.28 -21.34 -10.69
C ARG A 90 10.82 -21.75 -10.50
N ALA A 91 10.58 -22.86 -9.81
CA ALA A 91 9.21 -23.34 -9.54
C ALA A 91 8.39 -22.32 -8.72
N TYR A 92 9.01 -21.67 -7.73
CA TYR A 92 8.34 -20.63 -6.96
C TYR A 92 8.04 -19.40 -7.82
N PHE A 93 8.98 -18.98 -8.68
CA PHE A 93 8.76 -17.89 -9.61
C PHE A 93 7.56 -18.17 -10.53
N ASP A 94 7.53 -19.34 -11.18
CA ASP A 94 6.47 -19.69 -12.12
C ASP A 94 5.09 -19.70 -11.44
N TRP A 95 5.00 -20.26 -10.23
CA TRP A 95 3.77 -20.19 -9.41
C TRP A 95 3.38 -18.74 -9.08
N SER A 96 4.33 -17.92 -8.63
CA SER A 96 4.06 -16.52 -8.26
C SER A 96 3.63 -15.67 -9.46
N ALA A 97 4.18 -15.92 -10.64
CA ALA A 97 3.83 -15.24 -11.89
C ALA A 97 2.41 -15.62 -12.34
N ALA A 98 2.04 -16.89 -12.21
CA ALA A 98 0.66 -17.33 -12.47
C ALA A 98 -0.33 -16.64 -11.53
N MET A 99 -0.07 -16.64 -10.21
CA MET A 99 -0.89 -15.97 -9.21
C MET A 99 -1.05 -14.47 -9.48
N ALA A 100 0.05 -13.79 -9.83
CA ALA A 100 0.06 -12.36 -10.13
C ALA A 100 -0.79 -12.00 -11.36
N THR A 101 -0.83 -12.90 -12.35
CA THR A 101 -1.67 -12.76 -13.55
C THR A 101 -3.14 -12.97 -13.23
N GLU A 102 -3.47 -14.00 -12.45
CA GLU A 102 -4.84 -14.34 -12.06
C GLU A 102 -5.48 -13.29 -11.13
N SER A 103 -4.69 -12.71 -10.23
CA SER A 103 -5.15 -11.71 -9.26
C SER A 103 -5.25 -10.29 -9.82
N GLY A 104 -4.85 -10.05 -11.07
CA GLY A 104 -4.88 -8.73 -11.70
C GLY A 104 -3.95 -7.70 -11.05
N LEU A 105 -3.00 -8.13 -10.21
CA LEU A 105 -2.12 -7.25 -9.43
C LEU A 105 -1.20 -6.36 -10.28
N PHE A 106 -1.03 -6.68 -11.57
CA PHE A 106 -0.22 -5.92 -12.52
C PHE A 106 -0.94 -5.61 -13.85
N GLY A 107 -2.27 -5.74 -13.92
CA GLY A 107 -3.04 -5.37 -15.11
C GLY A 107 -3.04 -3.85 -15.33
N PRO A 108 -3.15 -3.34 -16.58
CA PRO A 108 -3.25 -1.91 -16.82
C PRO A 108 -4.46 -1.34 -16.07
N SER A 109 -4.24 -0.31 -15.28
CA SER A 109 -5.30 0.46 -14.64
C SER A 109 -6.17 1.09 -15.74
N SER A 110 -7.23 0.40 -16.14
CA SER A 110 -8.31 0.96 -16.95
C SER A 110 -8.89 2.14 -16.18
N ARG A 111 -8.43 3.36 -16.49
CA ARG A 111 -9.22 4.57 -16.25
C ARG A 111 -10.51 4.39 -17.02
N ASN A 112 -11.60 4.14 -16.30
CA ASN A 112 -12.93 4.34 -16.83
C ASN A 112 -13.08 5.83 -17.15
N ASN A 113 -12.79 6.22 -18.39
CA ASN A 113 -13.37 7.41 -18.99
C ASN A 113 -14.84 7.06 -19.30
N GLN A 114 -15.73 7.35 -18.37
CA GLN A 114 -17.13 7.53 -18.73
C GLN A 114 -17.28 8.97 -19.24
N SER A 115 -17.51 9.08 -20.55
CA SER A 115 -18.16 10.24 -21.18
C SER A 115 -19.66 10.22 -20.89
#